data_AF-A0A813LG31-F1
#
_entry.id   AF-A0A813LG31-F1
#
_cell.length_a   1.000
_cell.length_b   1.000
_cell.length_c   1.000
_cell.angle_alpha   90.00
_cell.angle_beta   90.00
_cell.angle_gamma   90.00
#
_symmetry.space_group_name_H-M   'P 1'
#
loop_
_entity.id
_entity.type
_entity.pdbx_description
1 polymer ?
#
loop_
_entity_poly.entity_id
_entity_poly.type
_entity_poly.pdbx_seq_one_letter_code
_entity_poly.pdbx_strand_id
1 'polypeptide(L)'
;VMTDKKLTVREVGERILGDFLNDLDCIFTDDNAEELVLRVRLLKEVDQMNQVPGAFDPNDDTEDKNFKFIRNIEANILKEMTLKGILGIKKVFMREDTISKFNEKLGKFERSKEWVLDTDGVNMEEVMLLPEVDFSRLQSNDIVEILGVLGIEATRKALLFHIRMVISFDGSYVNYRHLGTMCDVMTNRG
;
A
#
# COMPACT_ATOMS: atom_id res chain seq x y z
N VAL A 1 12.49 -18.14 7.82
CA VAL A 1 11.20 -17.49 7.44
C VAL A 1 11.30 -15.99 7.68
N MET A 2 10.95 -15.14 6.71
CA MET A 2 10.70 -13.72 6.95
C MET A 2 9.44 -13.58 7.82
N THR A 3 9.60 -13.77 9.13
CA THR A 3 8.52 -14.10 10.08
C THR A 3 7.50 -12.99 10.28
N ASP A 4 7.94 -11.72 10.28
CA ASP A 4 7.06 -10.62 10.67
C ASP A 4 6.01 -10.28 9.61
N LYS A 5 6.33 -10.48 8.33
CA LYS A 5 5.44 -10.15 7.20
C LYS A 5 4.81 -11.38 6.55
N LYS A 6 5.04 -12.59 7.10
CA LYS A 6 4.59 -13.86 6.52
C LYS A 6 4.87 -13.94 5.01
N LEU A 7 6.10 -13.59 4.64
CA LEU A 7 6.58 -13.68 3.27
C LEU A 7 7.45 -14.93 3.14
N THR A 8 7.19 -15.71 2.10
CA THR A 8 8.03 -16.85 1.70
C THR A 8 8.96 -16.42 0.58
N VAL A 9 10.16 -17.01 0.50
CA VAL A 9 11.11 -16.72 -0.58
C VAL A 9 10.50 -17.10 -1.93
N ARG A 10 9.68 -18.14 -1.95
CA ARG A 10 8.92 -18.57 -3.12
C ARG A 10 7.97 -17.48 -3.63
N GLU A 11 7.16 -16.88 -2.77
CA GLU A 11 6.25 -15.79 -3.16
C GLU A 11 7.02 -14.59 -3.74
N VAL A 12 8.19 -14.27 -3.16
CA VAL A 12 9.06 -13.20 -3.66
C VAL A 12 9.59 -13.55 -5.06
N GLY A 13 10.09 -14.77 -5.26
CA GLY A 13 10.57 -15.25 -6.56
C GLY A 13 9.48 -15.25 -7.64
N GLU A 14 8.30 -15.77 -7.31
CA GLU A 14 7.14 -15.80 -8.22
C GLU A 14 6.68 -14.38 -8.59
N ARG A 15 6.72 -13.43 -7.65
CA ARG A 15 6.39 -12.03 -7.92
C ARG A 15 7.41 -11.38 -8.87
N ILE A 16 8.71 -11.62 -8.67
CA ILE A 16 9.77 -11.10 -9.56
C ILE A 16 9.57 -11.66 -10.97
N LEU A 17 9.31 -12.96 -11.10
CA LEU A 17 9.06 -13.59 -12.40
C LEU A 17 7.77 -13.05 -13.05
N GLY A 18 6.74 -12.76 -12.27
CA GLY A 18 5.48 -12.19 -12.79
C GLY A 18 5.66 -10.78 -13.37
N ASP A 19 6.45 -9.92 -12.73
CA ASP A 19 6.63 -8.54 -13.18
C ASP A 19 7.60 -8.43 -14.39
N PHE A 20 8.57 -9.34 -14.51
CA PHE A 20 9.58 -9.34 -15.58
C PHE A 20 9.39 -10.45 -16.64
N LEU A 21 8.28 -11.20 -16.57
CA LEU A 21 7.85 -12.21 -17.54
C LEU A 21 8.95 -13.18 -17.98
N ASN A 22 9.49 -12.99 -19.19
CA ASN A 22 10.40 -13.93 -19.87
C ASN A 22 11.85 -13.43 -19.97
N ASP A 23 12.17 -12.26 -19.42
CA ASP A 23 13.51 -11.69 -19.52
C ASP A 23 14.43 -12.21 -18.42
N LEU A 24 13.85 -12.73 -17.33
CA LEU A 24 14.57 -13.16 -16.13
C LEU A 24 14.26 -14.60 -15.78
N ASP A 25 15.31 -15.35 -15.49
CA ASP A 25 15.26 -16.62 -14.79
C ASP A 25 15.67 -16.39 -13.33
N CYS A 26 14.91 -16.98 -12.40
CA CYS A 26 15.08 -16.75 -10.97
C CYS A 26 15.15 -18.09 -10.24
N ILE A 27 16.27 -18.32 -9.57
CA ILE A 27 16.51 -19.50 -8.75
C ILE A 27 16.60 -19.04 -7.30
N PHE A 28 15.77 -19.60 -6.44
CA PHE A 28 15.72 -19.24 -5.04
C PHE A 28 15.88 -20.47 -4.15
N THR A 29 16.45 -20.27 -2.96
CA THR A 29 16.57 -21.29 -1.92
C THR A 29 15.24 -21.56 -1.23
N ASP A 30 15.12 -22.72 -0.59
CA ASP A 30 13.97 -23.06 0.26
C ASP A 30 13.95 -22.20 1.55
N ASP A 31 12.77 -22.01 2.13
CA ASP A 31 12.55 -21.21 3.35
C ASP A 31 13.24 -21.78 4.60
N ASN A 32 13.65 -23.06 4.52
CA ASN A 32 14.36 -23.80 5.56
C ASN A 32 15.89 -23.67 5.47
N ALA A 33 16.44 -23.04 4.43
CA ALA A 33 17.88 -22.82 4.30
C ALA A 33 18.40 -21.84 5.36
N GLU A 34 19.65 -22.03 5.82
CA GLU A 34 20.31 -21.11 6.76
C GLU A 34 20.47 -19.70 6.16
N GLU A 35 20.81 -19.64 4.88
CA GLU A 35 20.89 -18.40 4.11
C GLU A 35 19.82 -18.41 3.02
N LEU A 36 18.99 -17.37 3.03
CA LEU A 36 17.98 -17.15 1.99
C LEU A 36 18.65 -16.42 0.82
N VAL A 37 18.87 -17.14 -0.28
CA VAL A 37 19.56 -16.63 -1.47
C VAL A 37 18.64 -16.70 -2.67
N LEU A 38 18.56 -15.60 -3.40
CA LEU A 38 17.85 -15.49 -4.67
C LEU A 38 18.86 -15.09 -5.75
N ARG A 39 18.93 -15.89 -6.81
CA ARG A 39 19.84 -15.71 -7.94
C ARG A 39 19.02 -15.41 -9.19
N VAL A 40 19.25 -14.24 -9.77
CA VAL A 40 18.59 -13.80 -11.00
C VAL A 40 19.57 -13.89 -12.15
N ARG A 41 19.11 -14.38 -13.29
CA ARG A 41 19.85 -14.43 -14.56
C ARG A 41 19.00 -13.84 -15.68
N LEU A 42 19.63 -13.11 -16.59
CA LEU A 42 18.99 -12.71 -17.84
C LEU A 42 18.85 -13.91 -18.78
N LEU A 43 17.63 -14.14 -19.26
CA LEU A 43 17.40 -15.05 -20.38
C LEU A 43 17.85 -14.34 -21.65
N LYS A 44 18.86 -14.88 -22.32
CA LYS A 44 19.23 -14.41 -23.66
C LYS A 44 18.17 -14.91 -24.63
N GLU A 45 17.70 -14.03 -25.52
CA GLU A 45 16.87 -14.45 -26.64
C GLU A 45 17.58 -15.56 -27.42
N VAL A 46 16.83 -16.60 -27.78
CA VAL A 46 17.33 -17.80 -28.47
C VAL A 46 18.04 -17.44 -29.79
N ASP A 47 17.74 -16.28 -30.38
CA ASP A 47 18.37 -15.76 -31.59
C ASP A 47 19.87 -15.44 -31.44
N GLN A 48 20.36 -15.19 -30.22
CA GLN A 48 21.79 -14.97 -29.97
C GLN A 48 22.57 -16.28 -29.74
N MET A 49 21.90 -17.39 -29.42
CA MET A 49 22.55 -18.69 -29.22
C MET A 49 22.86 -19.42 -30.53
N ASN A 50 22.16 -19.09 -31.61
CA ASN A 50 22.35 -19.67 -32.95
C ASN A 50 23.36 -18.90 -33.82
N GLN A 51 23.93 -17.79 -33.31
CA GLN A 51 25.02 -17.10 -33.99
C GLN A 51 26.34 -17.79 -33.66
N VAL A 52 27.05 -18.21 -34.71
CA VAL A 52 28.45 -18.66 -34.65
C VAL A 52 29.24 -17.63 -33.83
N PRO A 53 30.14 -18.01 -32.91
CA PRO A 53 30.94 -17.03 -32.17
C PRO A 53 31.62 -16.12 -33.17
N GLY A 54 31.16 -14.87 -33.26
CA GLY A 54 31.80 -13.86 -34.08
C GLY A 54 33.24 -13.70 -33.64
N ALA A 55 34.12 -13.35 -34.58
CA ALA A 55 35.50 -12.97 -34.23
C ALA A 55 35.46 -11.93 -33.11
N PHE A 56 36.37 -12.05 -32.13
CA PHE A 56 36.50 -11.09 -31.02
C PHE A 56 36.59 -9.67 -31.58
N ASP A 57 35.53 -8.89 -31.42
CA ASP A 57 35.48 -7.48 -31.79
C ASP A 57 35.81 -6.66 -30.54
N PRO A 58 36.95 -5.95 -30.51
CA PRO A 58 37.31 -5.09 -29.38
C PRO A 58 36.32 -3.95 -29.11
N ASN A 59 35.34 -3.71 -29.98
CA ASN A 59 34.27 -2.73 -29.81
C ASN A 59 32.91 -3.37 -29.46
N ASP A 60 32.88 -4.64 -29.07
CA ASP A 60 31.63 -5.30 -28.67
C ASP A 60 31.14 -4.82 -27.28
N ASP A 61 30.36 -3.74 -27.28
CA ASP A 61 29.74 -3.16 -26.08
C ASP A 61 28.60 -4.04 -25.49
N THR A 62 28.39 -5.26 -25.99
CA THR A 62 27.25 -6.10 -25.57
C THR A 62 27.34 -6.50 -24.09
N GLU A 63 28.53 -6.76 -23.57
CA GLU A 63 28.73 -7.05 -22.13
C GLU A 63 28.40 -5.83 -21.26
N ASP A 64 28.85 -4.65 -21.67
CA ASP A 64 28.57 -3.38 -20.98
C ASP A 64 27.08 -3.03 -20.99
N LYS A 65 26.37 -3.31 -22.08
CA LYS A 65 24.92 -3.15 -22.18
C LYS A 65 24.18 -4.08 -21.24
N ASN A 66 24.58 -5.36 -21.18
CA ASN A 66 23.99 -6.33 -20.27
C ASN A 66 24.23 -5.95 -18.80
N PHE A 67 25.43 -5.49 -18.44
CA PHE A 67 25.73 -5.04 -17.08
C PHE A 67 24.88 -3.81 -16.68
N LYS A 68 24.76 -2.82 -17.57
CA LYS A 68 23.90 -1.65 -17.34
C LYS A 68 22.44 -2.04 -17.18
N PHE A 69 21.98 -3.03 -17.95
CA PHE A 69 20.61 -3.53 -17.87
C PHE A 69 20.32 -4.23 -16.53
N ILE A 70 21.20 -5.14 -16.07
CA ILE A 70 21.06 -5.79 -14.75
C ILE A 70 21.02 -4.75 -13.63
N ARG A 71 21.89 -3.74 -13.69
CA ARG A 71 21.92 -2.67 -12.68
C ARG A 71 20.64 -1.84 -12.65
N ASN A 72 20.02 -1.63 -13.80
CA ASN A 72 18.72 -0.94 -13.88
C ASN A 72 17.60 -1.81 -13.30
N ILE A 73 17.61 -3.12 -13.58
CA ILE A 73 16.65 -4.07 -13.00
C ILE A 73 16.81 -4.17 -11.49
N GLU A 74 18.04 -4.26 -10.98
CA GLU A 74 18.32 -4.23 -9.54
C GLU A 74 17.70 -2.99 -8.89
N ALA A 75 17.94 -1.80 -9.48
CA ALA A 75 17.39 -0.56 -8.97
C ALA A 75 15.85 -0.51 -9.03
N ASN A 76 15.25 -1.13 -10.05
CA ASN A 76 13.80 -1.22 -10.20
C ASN A 76 13.19 -2.16 -9.15
N ILE A 77 13.70 -3.39 -9.04
CA ILE A 77 13.25 -4.40 -8.05
C ILE A 77 13.30 -3.84 -6.63
N LEU A 78 14.34 -3.07 -6.29
CA LEU A 78 14.49 -2.50 -4.95
C LEU A 78 13.56 -1.30 -4.67
N LYS A 79 13.06 -0.60 -5.69
CA LYS A 79 12.32 0.66 -5.52
C LYS A 79 10.84 0.57 -5.84
N GLU A 80 10.48 -0.05 -6.97
CA GLU A 80 9.13 0.03 -7.53
C GLU A 80 8.33 -1.25 -7.29
N MET A 81 9.02 -2.38 -7.09
CA MET A 81 8.38 -3.67 -6.98
C MET A 81 7.58 -3.81 -5.66
N THR A 82 6.29 -4.08 -5.80
CA THR A 82 5.39 -4.31 -4.66
C THR A 82 5.24 -5.80 -4.39
N LEU A 83 5.79 -6.25 -3.26
CA LEU A 83 5.65 -7.64 -2.83
C LEU A 83 4.25 -7.93 -2.27
N LYS A 84 3.82 -7.17 -1.26
CA LYS A 84 2.50 -7.24 -0.62
C LYS A 84 2.11 -5.86 -0.10
N GLY A 85 0.81 -5.58 -0.05
CA GLY A 85 0.25 -4.34 0.49
C GLY A 85 -0.38 -3.45 -0.57
N ILE A 86 -0.85 -2.29 -0.11
CA ILE A 86 -1.52 -1.27 -0.93
C ILE A 86 -0.52 -0.15 -1.19
N LEU A 87 -0.53 0.39 -2.41
CA LEU A 87 0.35 1.49 -2.78
C LEU A 87 -0.01 2.74 -1.97
N GLY A 88 1.00 3.50 -1.53
CA GLY A 88 0.78 4.73 -0.76
C GLY A 88 0.69 4.53 0.76
N ILE A 89 0.45 3.30 1.24
CA ILE A 89 0.43 2.99 2.69
C ILE A 89 1.80 2.44 3.10
N LYS A 90 2.52 3.18 3.95
CA LYS A 90 3.88 2.84 4.37
C LYS A 90 3.91 1.96 5.61
N LYS A 91 3.12 2.32 6.63
CA LYS A 91 3.07 1.63 7.91
C LYS A 91 1.63 1.54 8.40
N VAL A 92 1.36 0.51 9.19
CA VAL A 92 0.05 0.31 9.82
C VAL A 92 0.28 0.04 11.30
N PHE A 93 -0.47 0.75 12.13
CA PHE A 93 -0.44 0.64 13.57
C PHE A 93 -1.77 0.05 14.06
N MET A 94 -1.70 -0.86 15.03
CA MET A 94 -2.88 -1.43 15.67
C MET A 94 -3.17 -0.69 16.96
N ARG A 95 -4.42 -0.26 17.13
CA ARG A 95 -4.93 0.39 18.35
C ARG A 95 -6.21 -0.30 18.81
N GLU A 96 -6.37 -0.47 20.13
CA GLU A 96 -7.66 -0.85 20.70
C GLU A 96 -8.51 0.42 20.87
N ASP A 97 -9.73 0.40 20.30
CA ASP A 97 -10.73 1.44 20.53
C ASP A 97 -11.92 0.88 21.33
N THR A 98 -12.52 1.71 22.17
CA THR A 98 -13.66 1.32 23.01
C THR A 98 -14.93 1.95 22.46
N ILE A 99 -15.70 1.14 21.74
CA ILE A 99 -16.98 1.54 21.17
C ILE A 99 -18.15 1.12 22.06
N SER A 100 -19.20 1.94 22.07
CA SER A 100 -20.45 1.62 22.76
C SER A 100 -21.45 1.09 21.73
N LYS A 101 -21.72 -0.22 21.76
CA LYS A 101 -22.72 -0.87 20.90
C LYS A 101 -24.01 -1.07 21.67
N PHE A 102 -25.13 -0.82 21.02
CA PHE A 102 -26.44 -1.10 21.62
C PHE A 102 -26.72 -2.60 21.53
N ASN A 103 -27.00 -3.24 22.67
CA ASN A 103 -27.35 -4.65 22.72
C ASN A 103 -28.87 -4.79 22.82
N GLU A 104 -29.52 -5.13 21.69
CA GLU A 104 -30.98 -5.26 21.58
C GLU A 104 -31.57 -6.27 22.57
N LYS A 105 -30.81 -7.31 22.94
CA LYS A 105 -31.27 -8.37 23.85
C LYS A 105 -31.36 -7.90 25.30
N LEU A 106 -30.45 -7.03 25.72
CA LEU A 106 -30.36 -6.51 27.09
C LEU A 106 -31.00 -5.12 27.23
N GLY A 107 -31.32 -4.46 26.12
CA GLY A 107 -31.85 -3.10 26.08
C GLY A 107 -30.88 -2.05 26.62
N LYS A 108 -29.57 -2.33 26.59
CA LYS A 108 -28.52 -1.48 27.18
C LYS A 108 -27.37 -1.27 26.21
N PHE A 109 -26.68 -0.14 26.37
CA PHE A 109 -25.40 0.09 25.70
C PHE A 109 -24.30 -0.67 26.43
N GLU A 110 -23.56 -1.45 25.67
CA GLU A 110 -22.42 -2.22 26.15
C GLU A 110 -21.15 -1.66 25.51
N ARG A 111 -20.10 -1.51 26.32
CA ARG A 111 -18.80 -1.06 25.83
C ARG A 111 -18.00 -2.28 25.42
N SER A 112 -17.73 -2.40 24.12
CA SER A 112 -16.87 -3.44 23.56
C SER A 112 -15.57 -2.81 23.10
N LYS A 113 -14.45 -3.52 23.30
CA LYS A 113 -13.18 -3.16 22.67
C LYS A 113 -13.14 -3.75 21.26
N GLU A 114 -12.73 -2.95 20.29
CA GLU A 114 -12.46 -3.41 18.92
C GLU A 114 -11.05 -2.97 18.50
N TRP A 115 -10.43 -3.75 17.62
CA TRP A 115 -9.15 -3.41 17.03
C TRP A 115 -9.37 -2.50 15.83
N VAL A 116 -8.64 -1.39 15.80
CA VAL A 116 -8.62 -0.41 14.71
C VAL A 116 -7.21 -0.32 14.14
N LEU A 117 -7.14 -0.12 12.83
CA LEU A 117 -5.88 0.03 12.09
C LEU A 117 -5.71 1.50 11.71
N ASP A 118 -4.63 2.11 12.20
CA ASP A 118 -4.23 3.48 11.83
C ASP A 118 -3.09 3.40 10.81
N THR A 119 -3.23 4.05 9.66
CA THR A 119 -2.27 3.97 8.55
C THR A 119 -1.40 5.23 8.46
N ASP A 120 -0.12 5.04 8.12
CA ASP A 120 0.77 6.10 7.67
C ASP A 120 0.80 6.12 6.14
N GLY A 121 0.08 7.08 5.56
CA GLY A 121 -0.22 7.14 4.13
C GLY A 121 -1.71 7.03 3.85
N VAL A 122 -2.09 7.39 2.63
CA VAL A 122 -3.49 7.48 2.18
C VAL A 122 -3.64 6.73 0.86
N ASN A 123 -4.63 5.84 0.81
CA ASN A 123 -5.15 5.20 -0.40
C ASN A 123 -6.50 4.55 -0.05
N MET A 124 -7.51 5.38 0.15
CA MET A 124 -8.85 4.99 0.59
C MET A 124 -9.56 4.13 -0.45
N GLU A 125 -9.32 4.36 -1.74
CA GLU A 125 -9.96 3.63 -2.85
C GLU A 125 -9.60 2.13 -2.81
N GLU A 126 -8.31 1.79 -2.77
CA GLU A 126 -7.88 0.39 -2.70
C GLU A 126 -8.24 -0.27 -1.37
N VAL A 127 -8.15 0.46 -0.25
CA VAL A 127 -8.50 -0.07 1.08
C VAL A 127 -9.98 -0.43 1.17
N MET A 128 -10.85 0.34 0.51
CA MET A 128 -12.29 0.11 0.52
C MET A 128 -12.69 -1.19 -0.22
N LEU A 129 -11.86 -1.66 -1.15
CA LEU A 129 -12.09 -2.89 -1.91
C LEU A 129 -11.75 -4.17 -1.14
N LEU A 130 -11.02 -4.06 -0.01
CA LEU A 130 -10.65 -5.21 0.78
C LEU A 130 -11.86 -5.80 1.52
N PRO A 131 -12.18 -7.10 1.36
CA PRO A 131 -13.35 -7.71 1.98
C PRO A 131 -13.24 -7.82 3.51
N GLU A 132 -12.03 -7.78 4.05
CA GLU A 132 -11.79 -7.81 5.50
C GLU A 132 -12.01 -6.45 6.18
N VAL A 133 -12.11 -5.36 5.39
CA VAL A 133 -12.25 -3.99 5.88
C VAL A 133 -13.72 -3.58 5.86
N ASP A 134 -14.18 -2.97 6.95
CA ASP A 134 -15.52 -2.38 7.03
C ASP A 134 -15.53 -0.99 6.36
N PHE A 135 -15.90 -0.96 5.09
CA PHE A 135 -15.95 0.26 4.28
C PHE A 135 -16.90 1.34 4.83
N SER A 136 -17.90 0.97 5.64
CA SER A 136 -18.90 1.93 6.16
C SER A 136 -18.35 2.85 7.24
N ARG A 137 -17.26 2.43 7.91
CA ARG A 137 -16.61 3.14 8.99
C ARG A 137 -15.20 3.62 8.64
N LEU A 138 -14.73 3.36 7.41
CA LEU A 138 -13.45 3.84 6.93
C LEU A 138 -13.41 5.36 6.90
N GLN A 139 -12.31 5.95 7.39
CA GLN A 139 -12.08 7.39 7.41
C GLN A 139 -10.66 7.69 6.96
N SER A 140 -10.50 8.79 6.24
CA SER A 140 -9.21 9.35 5.86
C SER A 140 -9.03 10.74 6.49
N ASN A 141 -7.78 11.12 6.73
CA ASN A 141 -7.40 12.47 7.11
C ASN A 141 -7.21 13.39 5.89
N ASP A 142 -7.11 12.84 4.68
CA ASP A 142 -7.03 13.61 3.44
C ASP A 142 -8.43 13.95 2.91
N ILE A 143 -8.78 15.23 2.97
CA ILE A 143 -10.06 15.76 2.52
C ILE A 143 -10.19 15.70 0.99
N VAL A 144 -9.09 15.82 0.25
CA VAL A 144 -9.08 15.80 -1.21
C VAL A 144 -9.36 14.39 -1.71
N GLU A 145 -8.76 13.39 -1.05
CA GLU A 145 -9.04 11.99 -1.32
C GLU A 145 -10.52 11.64 -1.08
N ILE A 146 -11.08 12.06 0.06
CA ILE A 146 -12.51 11.84 0.37
C ILE A 146 -13.41 12.49 -0.70
N LEU A 147 -13.05 13.69 -1.18
CA LEU A 147 -13.79 14.36 -2.25
C LEU A 147 -13.75 13.56 -3.55
N GLY A 148 -12.60 13.00 -3.90
CA GLY A 148 -12.42 12.18 -5.11
C GLY A 148 -13.18 10.85 -5.06
N VAL A 149 -13.20 10.18 -3.90
CA VAL A 149 -13.78 8.83 -3.75
C VAL A 149 -15.27 8.86 -3.37
N LEU A 150 -15.66 9.70 -2.40
CA LEU A 150 -17.02 9.71 -1.82
C LEU A 150 -17.86 10.93 -2.21
N GLY A 151 -17.24 12.02 -2.67
CA GLY A 151 -17.91 13.23 -3.12
C GLY A 151 -18.18 14.28 -2.03
N ILE A 152 -18.79 15.40 -2.45
CA ILE A 152 -18.79 16.66 -1.68
C ILE A 152 -19.52 16.61 -0.33
N GLU A 153 -20.60 15.84 -0.19
CA GLU A 153 -21.31 15.72 1.10
C GLU A 153 -20.51 14.90 2.12
N ALA A 154 -19.76 13.89 1.66
CA ALA A 154 -18.84 13.16 2.52
C ALA A 154 -17.70 14.08 2.98
N THR A 155 -17.16 14.90 2.08
CA THR A 155 -16.17 15.94 2.37
C THR A 155 -16.68 16.94 3.39
N ARG A 156 -17.93 17.43 3.26
CA ARG A 156 -18.55 18.35 4.23
C ARG A 156 -18.60 17.74 5.63
N LYS A 157 -19.02 16.47 5.73
CA LYS A 157 -19.09 15.74 6.99
C LYS A 157 -17.69 15.48 7.57
N ALA A 158 -16.73 15.12 6.74
CA ALA A 158 -15.34 14.88 7.14
C ALA A 158 -14.68 16.16 7.66
N LEU A 159 -14.84 17.29 6.97
CA LEU A 159 -14.34 18.60 7.40
C LEU A 159 -14.87 18.95 8.79
N LEU A 160 -16.18 18.86 8.98
CA LEU A 160 -16.83 19.15 10.25
C LEU A 160 -16.30 18.24 11.38
N PHE A 161 -16.10 16.95 11.11
CA PHE A 161 -15.55 15.99 12.06
C PHE A 161 -14.10 16.34 12.45
N HIS A 162 -13.24 16.56 11.47
CA HIS A 162 -11.81 16.85 11.68
C HIS A 162 -11.59 18.19 12.39
N ILE A 163 -12.28 19.25 11.97
CA ILE A 163 -12.19 20.57 12.62
C ILE A 163 -12.64 20.48 14.08
N ARG A 164 -13.75 19.77 14.34
CA ARG A 164 -14.24 19.57 15.70
C ARG A 164 -13.23 18.80 16.54
N MET A 165 -12.61 17.75 15.98
CA MET A 165 -11.59 16.96 16.66
C MET A 165 -10.42 17.83 17.13
N VAL A 166 -9.88 18.67 16.24
CA VAL A 166 -8.75 19.58 16.55
C VAL A 166 -9.10 20.60 17.63
N ILE A 167 -10.26 21.24 17.55
CA ILE A 167 -10.68 22.24 18.55
C ILE A 167 -10.94 21.59 19.91
N SER A 168 -11.59 20.43 19.91
CA SER A 168 -11.91 19.70 21.14
C SER A 168 -10.69 19.12 21.84
N PHE A 169 -9.60 18.89 21.10
CA PHE A 169 -8.33 18.41 21.65
C PHE A 169 -7.74 19.39 22.67
N ASP A 170 -7.89 20.70 22.42
CA ASP A 170 -7.46 21.77 23.33
C ASP A 170 -8.51 22.08 24.44
N GLY A 171 -9.58 21.27 24.53
CA GLY A 171 -10.67 21.46 25.49
C GLY A 171 -11.59 22.65 25.17
N SER A 172 -11.33 23.37 24.09
CA SER A 172 -12.16 24.48 23.64
C SER A 172 -13.48 23.98 23.05
N TYR A 173 -14.56 24.70 23.35
CA TYR A 173 -15.88 24.41 22.80
C TYR A 173 -16.31 25.50 21.82
N VAL A 174 -16.68 25.07 20.61
CA VAL A 174 -17.31 25.93 19.60
C VAL A 174 -18.67 25.33 19.25
N ASN A 175 -19.69 26.18 19.18
CA ASN A 175 -21.04 25.75 18.81
C ASN A 175 -21.06 25.17 17.39
N TYR A 176 -21.75 24.04 17.22
CA TYR A 176 -21.97 23.39 15.93
C TYR A 176 -22.40 24.36 14.82
N ARG A 177 -23.23 25.36 15.13
CA ARG A 177 -23.72 26.32 14.12
C ARG A 177 -22.60 27.10 13.43
N HIS A 178 -21.55 27.48 14.16
CA HIS A 178 -20.40 28.18 13.56
C HIS A 178 -19.61 27.27 12.64
N LEU A 179 -19.32 26.05 13.11
CA LEU A 179 -18.56 25.06 12.33
C LEU A 179 -19.33 24.59 11.09
N GLY A 180 -20.64 24.33 11.25
CA GLY A 180 -21.54 23.93 10.18
C GLY A 180 -21.62 24.99 9.09
N THR A 181 -21.86 26.25 9.45
CA THR A 181 -21.93 27.36 8.47
C THR A 181 -20.61 27.50 7.72
N MET A 182 -19.47 27.36 8.39
CA MET A 182 -18.16 27.41 7.75
C MET A 182 -17.96 26.25 6.76
N CYS A 183 -18.29 25.01 7.16
CA CYS A 183 -18.17 23.84 6.29
C CYS A 183 -19.11 23.95 5.07
N ASP A 184 -20.31 24.49 5.27
CA ASP A 184 -21.28 24.74 4.19
C ASP A 184 -20.71 25.75 3.18
N VAL A 185 -20.14 26.86 3.66
CA VAL A 185 -19.50 27.87 2.78
C VAL A 185 -18.34 27.26 1.99
N MET A 186 -17.55 26.38 2.61
CA MET A 186 -16.43 25.69 1.95
C MET A 186 -16.88 24.69 0.87
N THR A 187 -18.05 24.07 1.03
CA THR A 187 -18.52 22.96 0.16
C THR A 187 -19.69 23.34 -0.77
N ASN A 188 -20.17 24.58 -0.72
CA ASN A 188 -21.33 25.03 -1.49
C ASN A 188 -21.11 25.04 -3.03
N ARG A 189 -19.87 25.14 -3.52
CA ARG A 189 -19.59 25.30 -4.95
C ARG A 189 -19.22 24.01 -5.70
N GLY A 190 -19.36 22.86 -5.04
CA GLY A 190 -18.84 21.58 -5.56
C GLY A 190 -17.38 21.44 -5.20
#